data_AF-T1KZR2-F1
#
_entry.id   AF-T1KZR2-F1
#
_cell.length_a   1.000
_cell.length_b   1.000
_cell.length_c   1.000
_cell.angle_alpha   90.00
_cell.angle_beta   90.00
_cell.angle_gamma   90.00
#
_symmetry.space_group_name_H-M   'P 1'
#
loop_
_entity.id
_entity.type
_entity.pdbx_description
1 polymer ?
#
loop_
_entity_poly.entity_id
_entity_poly.type
_entity_poly.pdbx_seq_one_letter_code
_entity_poly.pdbx_strand_id
1 'polypeptide(L)'
;MFNQGQCCCAATRTFVQEGIYDEFVRKSKEYAQKRIVGDPFDDATQQGPQVDEEQFNKILSLIEEGQKEGAKLECGGKAAASKGYFIQPTVFSDVTDNMKIAVEEIFGPVQQILKFKTLDEVIERSNDTTYGLAAGIFTKNLDTANMYTQAVRAGTVWVNTFLAFGAQMPFGGYKMSGIGREGGEDGIKEYCQIKSVVIAIPQKNA
;
A
#
# COMPACT_ATOMS: atom_id res chain seq x y z
N MET A 1 2.52 5.19 8.85
CA MET A 1 1.99 3.85 9.16
C MET A 1 0.58 4.02 9.72
N PHE A 2 -0.41 3.32 9.14
CA PHE A 2 -1.85 3.44 9.43
C PHE A 2 -2.39 2.05 9.81
N ASN A 3 -3.32 1.95 10.76
CA ASN A 3 -3.94 0.70 11.22
C ASN A 3 -2.94 -0.46 11.44
N GLN A 4 -1.83 -0.21 12.13
CA GLN A 4 -0.73 -1.18 12.34
C GLN A 4 -0.08 -1.76 11.06
N GLY A 5 -0.39 -1.22 9.87
CA GLY A 5 0.00 -1.81 8.58
C GLY A 5 -1.01 -2.82 8.03
N GLN A 6 -2.11 -3.06 8.73
CA GLN A 6 -3.21 -3.94 8.34
C GLN A 6 -4.17 -3.17 7.41
N CYS A 7 -3.69 -2.84 6.22
CA CYS A 7 -4.42 -2.06 5.23
C CYS A 7 -4.08 -2.60 3.83
N CYS A 8 -5.08 -3.00 3.06
CA CYS A 8 -4.91 -3.63 1.74
C CYS A 8 -4.17 -2.74 0.74
N CYS A 9 -4.26 -1.41 0.89
CA CYS A 9 -3.57 -0.43 0.05
C CYS A 9 -2.39 0.24 0.79
N ALA A 10 -1.79 -0.45 1.76
CA ALA A 10 -0.56 0.01 2.39
C ALA A 10 0.55 0.27 1.35
N ALA A 11 1.31 1.35 1.53
CA ALA A 11 2.45 1.69 0.67
C ALA A 11 3.68 0.81 0.98
N THR A 12 3.58 -0.50 0.73
CA THR A 12 4.62 -1.50 1.06
C THR A 12 5.79 -1.52 0.07
N ARG A 13 5.76 -0.73 -1.00
CA ARG A 13 6.94 -0.45 -1.83
C ARG A 13 7.11 1.04 -1.98
N THR A 14 7.99 1.62 -1.17
CA THR A 14 8.29 3.05 -1.23
C THR A 14 9.49 3.29 -2.14
N PHE A 15 9.24 3.56 -3.42
CA PHE A 15 10.28 3.93 -4.37
C PHE A 15 10.71 5.38 -4.17
N VAL A 16 12.01 5.62 -3.97
CA VAL A 16 12.58 6.94 -3.71
C VAL A 16 13.73 7.21 -4.68
N GLN A 17 13.70 8.40 -5.28
CA GLN A 17 14.66 8.79 -6.30
C GLN A 17 16.06 8.95 -5.70
N GLU A 18 17.09 8.47 -6.41
CA GLU A 18 18.47 8.37 -5.92
C GLU A 18 19.03 9.65 -5.28
N GLY A 19 18.67 10.83 -5.79
CA GLY A 19 19.14 12.12 -5.31
C GLY A 19 18.58 12.55 -3.95
N ILE A 20 17.53 11.90 -3.45
CA ILE A 20 16.95 12.16 -2.12
C ILE A 20 16.86 10.90 -1.25
N TYR A 21 17.36 9.76 -1.72
CA TYR A 21 17.17 8.45 -1.10
C TYR A 21 17.70 8.41 0.34
N ASP A 22 18.96 8.76 0.56
CA ASP A 22 19.60 8.61 1.87
C ASP A 22 18.92 9.49 2.93
N GLU A 23 18.56 10.72 2.56
CA GLU A 23 17.86 11.66 3.44
C GLU A 23 16.42 11.20 3.74
N PHE A 24 15.75 10.58 2.77
CA PHE A 24 14.44 9.98 2.98
C PHE A 24 14.52 8.81 3.95
N VAL A 25 15.45 7.85 3.74
CA VAL A 25 15.66 6.70 4.62
C VAL A 25 15.94 7.16 6.04
N ARG A 26 16.83 8.14 6.22
CA ARG A 26 17.16 8.71 7.54
C ARG A 26 15.91 9.26 8.24
N LYS A 27 15.11 10.07 7.54
CA LYS A 27 13.88 10.65 8.10
C LYS A 27 12.79 9.60 8.36
N SER A 28 12.66 8.60 7.51
CA SER A 28 11.71 7.49 7.70
C SER A 28 12.04 6.68 8.96
N LYS A 29 13.32 6.36 9.15
CA LYS A 29 13.81 5.71 10.38
C LYS A 29 13.51 6.55 11.63
N GLU A 30 13.89 7.83 11.63
CA GLU A 30 13.65 8.73 12.76
C GLU A 30 12.16 8.86 13.09
N TYR A 31 11.31 8.91 12.07
CA TYR A 31 9.86 8.96 12.25
C TYR A 31 9.31 7.66 12.82
N ALA A 32 9.76 6.51 12.32
CA ALA A 32 9.36 5.19 12.81
C ALA A 32 9.77 4.95 14.26
N GLN A 33 10.98 5.36 14.67
CA GLN A 33 11.47 5.22 16.04
C GLN A 33 10.71 6.06 17.06
N LYS A 34 10.11 7.18 16.64
CA LYS A 34 9.30 8.06 17.51
C LYS A 34 7.87 7.55 17.70
N ARG A 35 7.45 6.51 16.98
CA ARG A 35 6.07 6.04 17.01
C ARG A 35 5.80 5.28 18.31
N ILE A 36 4.78 5.73 19.04
CA ILE A 36 4.40 5.16 20.33
C ILE A 36 3.57 3.88 20.10
N VAL A 37 4.11 2.74 20.50
CA VAL A 37 3.44 1.43 20.50
C VAL A 37 2.98 1.11 21.91
N GLY A 38 1.70 0.80 22.11
CA GLY A 38 1.15 0.64 23.45
C GLY A 38 -0.30 0.19 23.48
N ASP A 39 -0.91 0.28 24.66
CA ASP A 39 -2.33 -0.04 24.87
C ASP A 39 -3.20 0.83 23.94
N PRO A 40 -4.05 0.25 23.08
CA PRO A 40 -4.91 1.03 22.18
C PRO A 40 -5.93 1.93 22.92
N PHE A 41 -6.14 1.76 24.23
CA PHE A 41 -6.96 2.65 25.04
C PHE A 41 -6.20 3.83 25.66
N ASP A 42 -4.88 3.90 25.52
CA ASP A 42 -4.08 5.06 25.93
C ASP A 42 -4.07 6.11 24.80
N ASP A 43 -4.45 7.35 25.12
CA ASP A 43 -4.51 8.47 24.19
C ASP A 43 -3.16 8.79 23.52
N ALA A 44 -2.04 8.43 24.16
CA ALA A 44 -0.70 8.62 23.59
C ALA A 44 -0.34 7.55 22.55
N THR A 45 -1.03 6.40 22.54
CA THR A 45 -0.72 5.28 21.66
C THR A 45 -1.02 5.62 20.20
N GLN A 46 -0.03 5.44 19.33
CA GLN A 46 -0.18 5.61 17.89
C GLN A 46 -0.31 4.28 17.15
N GLN A 47 0.04 3.17 17.80
CA GLN A 47 0.04 1.84 17.22
C GLN A 47 -0.32 0.78 18.26
N GLY A 48 -1.43 0.09 18.01
CA GLY A 48 -1.85 -1.07 18.82
C GLY A 48 -1.17 -2.38 18.40
N PRO A 49 -1.70 -3.53 18.85
CA PRO A 49 -1.19 -4.84 18.47
C PRO A 49 -1.69 -5.24 17.08
N GLN A 50 -1.06 -6.28 16.51
CA GLN A 50 -1.64 -7.02 15.38
C GLN A 50 -2.89 -7.76 15.85
N VAL A 51 -3.75 -8.14 14.89
CA VAL A 51 -5.07 -8.70 15.19
C VAL A 51 -5.01 -10.02 15.98
N ASP A 52 -4.08 -10.91 15.64
CA ASP A 52 -3.94 -12.23 16.25
C ASP A 52 -2.50 -12.78 16.17
N GLU A 53 -2.32 -14.00 16.70
CA GLU A 53 -1.05 -14.71 16.73
C GLU A 53 -0.57 -15.15 15.34
N GLU A 54 -1.48 -15.55 14.45
CA GLU A 54 -1.14 -16.00 13.10
C GLU A 54 -0.51 -14.85 12.32
N GLN A 55 -1.17 -13.69 12.30
CA GLN A 55 -0.68 -12.49 11.64
C GLN A 55 0.62 -11.99 12.28
N PHE A 56 0.72 -12.04 13.62
CA PHE A 56 1.93 -11.69 14.33
C PHE A 56 3.14 -12.55 13.90
N ASN A 57 2.98 -13.86 13.89
CA ASN A 57 4.02 -14.81 13.51
C ASN A 57 4.39 -14.67 12.03
N LYS A 58 3.41 -14.49 11.15
CA LYS A 58 3.64 -14.23 9.71
C LYS A 58 4.53 -12.99 9.52
N ILE A 59 4.20 -11.87 10.18
CA ILE A 59 4.97 -10.63 10.06
C ILE A 59 6.41 -10.82 10.56
N LEU A 60 6.59 -11.42 11.73
CA LEU A 60 7.94 -11.67 12.27
C LEU A 60 8.76 -12.57 11.34
N SER A 61 8.15 -13.59 10.74
CA SER A 61 8.83 -14.44 9.75
C SER A 61 9.26 -13.63 8.52
N LEU A 62 8.41 -12.77 7.98
CA LEU A 62 8.76 -11.92 6.83
C LEU A 62 9.85 -10.89 7.15
N ILE A 63 9.89 -10.37 8.38
CA ILE A 63 10.99 -9.52 8.86
C ILE A 63 12.31 -10.30 8.91
N GLU A 64 12.27 -11.56 9.33
CA GLU A 64 13.44 -12.43 9.35
C GLU A 64 13.94 -12.72 7.93
N GLU A 65 13.04 -13.05 7.01
CA GLU A 65 13.36 -13.27 5.59
C GLU A 65 13.97 -12.03 4.93
N GLY A 66 13.44 -10.83 5.21
CA GLY A 66 14.03 -9.57 4.72
C GLY A 66 15.50 -9.40 5.12
N GLN A 67 15.84 -9.74 6.37
CA GLN A 67 17.24 -9.71 6.84
C GLN A 67 18.10 -10.80 6.17
N LYS A 68 17.56 -12.01 5.98
CA LYS A 68 18.26 -13.12 5.32
C LYS A 68 18.58 -12.82 3.85
N GLU A 69 17.67 -12.16 3.15
CA GLU A 69 17.82 -11.78 1.75
C GLU A 69 18.72 -10.55 1.53
N GLY A 70 19.17 -9.92 2.62
CA GLY A 70 20.15 -8.83 2.58
C GLY A 70 19.56 -7.42 2.58
N ALA A 71 18.26 -7.26 2.85
CA ALA A 71 17.70 -5.94 3.10
C ALA A 71 18.32 -5.34 4.36
N LYS A 72 18.59 -4.03 4.34
CA LYS A 72 19.20 -3.35 5.48
C LYS A 72 18.14 -2.97 6.50
N LEU A 73 18.17 -3.62 7.67
CA LEU A 73 17.28 -3.29 8.79
C LEU A 73 17.71 -1.97 9.44
N GLU A 74 16.92 -0.91 9.22
CA GLU A 74 17.23 0.42 9.73
C GLU A 74 16.76 0.63 11.17
N CYS A 75 15.59 0.10 11.52
CA CYS A 75 15.07 0.09 12.89
C CYS A 75 13.99 -0.99 13.08
N GLY A 76 13.66 -1.29 14.33
CA GLY A 76 12.60 -2.25 14.68
C GLY A 76 13.03 -3.69 14.47
N GLY A 77 12.13 -4.48 13.88
CA GLY A 77 12.39 -5.86 13.47
C GLY A 77 12.10 -6.93 14.53
N LYS A 78 11.44 -6.57 15.65
CA LYS A 78 11.15 -7.49 16.76
C LYS A 78 9.76 -7.24 17.36
N ALA A 79 9.33 -8.14 18.23
CA ALA A 79 8.22 -7.90 19.13
C ALA A 79 8.48 -6.65 20.01
N ALA A 80 7.44 -5.86 20.26
CA ALA A 80 7.52 -4.63 21.05
C ALA A 80 7.08 -4.81 22.51
N ALA A 81 6.45 -5.94 22.85
CA ALA A 81 6.00 -6.24 24.21
C ALA A 81 6.08 -7.76 24.49
N SER A 82 6.07 -8.13 25.78
CA SER A 82 6.05 -9.53 26.22
C SER A 82 4.66 -10.16 26.26
N LYS A 83 3.60 -9.34 26.18
CA LYS A 83 2.20 -9.75 26.15
C LYS A 83 1.47 -9.00 25.04
N GLY A 84 0.59 -9.72 24.33
CA GLY A 84 -0.12 -9.21 23.16
C GLY A 84 0.76 -9.17 21.91
N TYR A 85 0.14 -8.94 20.76
CA TYR A 85 0.76 -9.09 19.45
C TYR A 85 1.40 -7.79 18.95
N PHE A 86 2.23 -7.16 19.77
CA PHE A 86 2.84 -5.87 19.42
C PHE A 86 4.14 -6.07 18.64
N ILE A 87 4.28 -5.44 17.48
CA ILE A 87 5.50 -5.48 16.65
C ILE A 87 6.07 -4.07 16.56
N GLN A 88 7.40 -3.96 16.64
CA GLN A 88 8.10 -2.69 16.50
C GLN A 88 7.92 -2.12 15.08
N PRO A 89 7.73 -0.80 14.92
CA PRO A 89 7.76 -0.15 13.61
C PRO A 89 9.10 -0.43 12.94
N THR A 90 9.05 -1.14 11.81
CA THR A 90 10.20 -1.70 11.14
C THR A 90 10.43 -0.99 9.81
N VAL A 91 11.68 -0.63 9.53
CA VAL A 91 12.06 0.01 8.26
C VAL A 91 13.22 -0.79 7.66
N PHE A 92 13.05 -1.20 6.41
CA PHE A 92 14.10 -1.75 5.56
C PHE A 92 14.48 -0.76 4.47
N SER A 93 15.78 -0.52 4.32
CA SER A 93 16.36 0.16 3.15
C SER A 93 17.10 -0.86 2.27
N ASP A 94 17.56 -0.39 1.12
CA ASP A 94 18.27 -1.15 0.09
C ASP A 94 17.51 -2.43 -0.32
N VAL A 95 16.18 -2.36 -0.31
CA VAL A 95 15.30 -3.44 -0.75
C VAL A 95 15.33 -3.55 -2.27
N THR A 96 15.44 -4.77 -2.79
CA THR A 96 15.39 -5.08 -4.23
C THR A 96 14.09 -5.80 -4.59
N ASP A 97 13.69 -5.72 -5.86
CA ASP A 97 12.36 -6.16 -6.32
C ASP A 97 12.12 -7.67 -6.16
N ASN A 98 13.18 -8.48 -6.10
CA ASN A 98 13.14 -9.93 -5.96
C ASN A 98 13.07 -10.42 -4.50
N MET A 99 13.18 -9.52 -3.52
CA MET A 99 13.07 -9.88 -2.11
C MET A 99 11.62 -10.24 -1.78
N LYS A 100 11.42 -11.26 -0.94
CA LYS A 100 10.10 -11.69 -0.48
C LYS A 100 9.30 -10.55 0.15
N ILE A 101 9.98 -9.68 0.90
CA ILE A 101 9.36 -8.48 1.52
C ILE A 101 8.93 -7.41 0.52
N ALA A 102 9.40 -7.46 -0.73
CA ALA A 102 8.98 -6.56 -1.81
C ALA A 102 7.84 -7.15 -2.66
N VAL A 103 7.62 -8.47 -2.59
CA VAL A 103 6.64 -9.20 -3.42
C VAL A 103 5.39 -9.58 -2.63
N GLU A 104 5.56 -10.10 -1.42
CA GLU A 104 4.47 -10.61 -0.59
C GLU A 104 3.83 -9.54 0.28
N GLU A 105 2.51 -9.61 0.46
CA GLU A 105 1.81 -8.74 1.39
C GLU A 105 2.11 -9.13 2.84
N ILE A 106 2.87 -8.26 3.52
CA ILE A 106 3.23 -8.43 4.93
C ILE A 106 2.04 -8.16 5.85
N PHE A 107 1.26 -7.12 5.55
CA PHE A 107 0.09 -6.70 6.34
C PHE A 107 0.42 -6.38 7.82
N GLY A 108 1.55 -5.70 8.03
CA GLY A 108 2.09 -5.35 9.34
C GLY A 108 2.97 -4.11 9.31
N PRO A 109 3.57 -3.72 10.45
CA PRO A 109 4.26 -2.44 10.59
C PRO A 109 5.68 -2.49 10.01
N VAL A 110 5.83 -2.86 8.73
CA VAL A 110 7.11 -3.05 8.04
C VAL A 110 7.13 -2.23 6.75
N GLN A 111 8.04 -1.26 6.67
CA GLN A 111 8.22 -0.40 5.50
C GLN A 111 9.43 -0.84 4.68
N GLN A 112 9.29 -0.89 3.36
CA GLN A 112 10.34 -1.19 2.40
C GLN A 112 10.64 0.06 1.57
N ILE A 113 11.92 0.46 1.53
CA ILE A 113 12.38 1.64 0.79
C ILE A 113 13.33 1.20 -0.33
N LEU A 114 12.88 1.38 -1.56
CA LEU A 114 13.58 0.99 -2.78
C LEU A 114 14.14 2.23 -3.48
N LYS A 115 15.36 2.15 -4.00
CA LYS A 115 15.99 3.24 -4.76
C LYS A 115 15.61 3.13 -6.23
N PHE A 116 15.37 4.24 -6.91
CA PHE A 116 15.21 4.30 -8.38
C PHE A 116 15.91 5.52 -8.96
N LYS A 117 16.15 5.52 -10.28
CA LYS A 117 16.83 6.61 -10.97
C LYS A 117 15.92 7.39 -11.91
N THR A 118 15.17 6.69 -12.77
CA THR A 118 14.36 7.31 -13.83
C THR A 118 12.87 7.05 -13.66
N LEU A 119 12.04 7.91 -14.27
CA LEU A 119 10.59 7.75 -14.24
C LEU A 119 10.14 6.47 -14.95
N ASP A 120 10.73 6.16 -16.10
CA ASP A 120 10.38 4.96 -16.88
C ASP A 120 10.68 3.68 -16.10
N GLU A 121 11.86 3.63 -15.47
CA GLU A 121 12.28 2.52 -14.60
C GLU A 121 11.30 2.30 -13.43
N VAL A 122 10.92 3.36 -12.72
CA VAL A 122 10.02 3.21 -11.56
C VAL A 122 8.60 2.86 -11.98
N ILE A 123 8.14 3.29 -13.17
CA ILE A 123 6.85 2.87 -13.73
C ILE A 123 6.86 1.37 -14.05
N GLU A 124 7.92 0.89 -14.71
CA GLU A 124 8.08 -0.53 -15.03
C GLU A 124 8.07 -1.38 -13.74
N ARG A 125 8.92 -1.04 -12.77
CA ARG A 125 9.03 -1.74 -11.49
C ARG A 125 7.76 -1.64 -10.65
N SER A 126 7.08 -0.50 -10.65
CA SER A 126 5.78 -0.36 -9.98
C SER A 126 4.73 -1.30 -10.56
N ASN A 127 4.77 -1.53 -11.88
CA ASN A 127 3.85 -2.38 -12.60
C ASN A 127 4.21 -3.87 -12.57
N ASP A 128 5.45 -4.22 -12.29
CA ASP A 128 5.94 -5.60 -12.17
C ASP A 128 5.51 -6.23 -10.83
N THR A 129 4.23 -6.62 -10.80
CA THR A 129 3.58 -7.29 -9.68
C THR A 129 2.26 -7.90 -10.17
N THR A 130 1.79 -8.95 -9.51
CA THR A 130 0.45 -9.51 -9.75
C THR A 130 -0.66 -8.66 -9.11
N TYR A 131 -0.32 -7.76 -8.19
CA TYR A 131 -1.24 -6.83 -7.53
C TYR A 131 -1.44 -5.53 -8.33
N GLY A 132 -2.45 -4.77 -7.95
CA GLY A 132 -2.80 -3.49 -8.58
C GLY A 132 -3.90 -2.74 -7.82
N LEU A 133 -3.88 -2.74 -6.49
CA LEU A 133 -4.93 -2.09 -5.72
C LEU A 133 -4.82 -0.56 -5.77
N ALA A 134 -3.71 -0.02 -5.27
CA ALA A 134 -3.47 1.41 -5.23
C ALA A 134 -1.99 1.75 -5.47
N ALA A 135 -1.75 2.98 -5.89
CA ALA A 135 -0.42 3.58 -6.04
C ALA A 135 -0.44 5.05 -5.59
N GLY A 136 0.73 5.64 -5.44
CA GLY A 136 0.83 7.08 -5.21
C GLY A 136 2.12 7.66 -5.73
N ILE A 137 2.09 8.94 -6.09
CA ILE A 137 3.24 9.72 -6.55
C ILE A 137 3.33 11.03 -5.79
N PHE A 138 4.54 11.38 -5.38
CA PHE A 138 4.86 12.65 -4.73
C PHE A 138 5.82 13.44 -5.63
N THR A 139 5.31 14.50 -6.26
CA THR A 139 6.07 15.35 -7.17
C THR A 139 5.44 16.73 -7.29
N LYS A 140 6.27 17.76 -7.55
CA LYS A 140 5.80 19.11 -7.89
C LYS A 140 5.68 19.32 -9.40
N ASN A 141 6.18 18.39 -10.21
CA ASN A 141 6.17 18.49 -11.67
C ASN A 141 4.87 17.85 -12.22
N LEU A 142 4.08 18.66 -12.93
CA LEU A 142 2.78 18.26 -13.48
C LEU A 142 2.91 17.14 -14.52
N ASP A 143 3.90 17.22 -15.41
CA ASP A 143 4.10 16.21 -16.46
C ASP A 143 4.47 14.86 -15.85
N THR A 144 5.32 14.85 -14.82
CA THR A 144 5.68 13.64 -14.07
C THR A 144 4.46 13.03 -13.40
N ALA A 145 3.61 13.85 -12.77
CA ALA A 145 2.37 13.39 -12.16
C ALA A 145 1.45 12.75 -13.21
N ASN A 146 1.23 13.41 -14.35
CA ASN A 146 0.36 12.93 -15.42
C ASN A 146 0.90 11.65 -16.09
N MET A 147 2.20 11.59 -16.38
CA MET A 147 2.83 10.41 -16.98
C MET A 147 2.73 9.20 -16.06
N TYR A 148 3.02 9.37 -14.77
CA TYR A 148 2.93 8.27 -13.81
C TYR A 148 1.50 7.78 -13.58
N THR A 149 0.54 8.70 -13.37
CA THR A 149 -0.85 8.33 -13.09
C THR A 149 -1.51 7.61 -14.26
N GLN A 150 -1.13 7.95 -15.50
CA GLN A 150 -1.60 7.25 -16.69
C GLN A 150 -0.95 5.88 -16.87
N ALA A 151 0.33 5.74 -16.54
CA ALA A 151 1.10 4.54 -16.84
C ALA A 151 1.02 3.44 -15.76
N VAL A 152 0.79 3.82 -14.50
CA VAL A 152 0.72 2.85 -13.40
C VAL A 152 -0.59 2.07 -13.44
N ARG A 153 -0.50 0.75 -13.25
CA ARG A 153 -1.62 -0.20 -13.31
C ARG A 153 -2.19 -0.45 -11.92
N ALA A 154 -2.87 0.55 -11.38
CA ALA A 154 -3.53 0.48 -10.08
C ALA A 154 -4.96 1.06 -10.17
N GLY A 155 -5.86 0.58 -9.31
CA GLY A 155 -7.25 1.04 -9.31
C GLY A 155 -7.48 2.41 -8.68
N THR A 156 -6.57 2.85 -7.82
CA THR A 156 -6.54 4.22 -7.29
C THR A 156 -5.12 4.74 -7.32
N VAL A 157 -4.92 5.97 -7.79
CA VAL A 157 -3.61 6.64 -7.81
C VAL A 157 -3.71 7.97 -7.09
N TRP A 158 -3.00 8.12 -5.98
CA TRP A 158 -2.95 9.38 -5.24
C TRP A 158 -1.78 10.27 -5.70
N VAL A 159 -2.00 11.57 -5.82
CA VAL A 159 -0.95 12.54 -6.16
C VAL A 159 -0.75 13.49 -4.97
N ASN A 160 0.47 13.52 -4.43
CA ASN A 160 0.86 14.33 -3.26
C ASN A 160 0.01 14.09 -2.00
N THR A 161 -0.60 12.91 -1.91
CA THR A 161 -1.35 12.41 -0.76
C THR A 161 -1.32 10.88 -0.76
N PHE A 162 -1.82 10.25 0.29
CA PHE A 162 -1.98 8.80 0.36
C PHE A 162 -3.11 8.44 1.32
N LEU A 163 -3.86 7.35 1.06
CA LEU A 163 -5.06 6.97 1.82
C LEU A 163 -6.15 8.06 1.87
N ALA A 164 -6.22 8.91 0.85
CA ALA A 164 -7.31 9.87 0.72
C ALA A 164 -8.53 9.16 0.14
N PHE A 165 -9.44 8.75 1.01
CA PHE A 165 -10.71 8.10 0.65
C PHE A 165 -11.87 9.09 0.70
N GLY A 166 -12.86 8.86 -0.17
CA GLY A 166 -14.15 9.55 -0.13
C GLY A 166 -15.24 8.58 -0.56
N ALA A 167 -16.41 8.65 0.08
CA ALA A 167 -17.54 7.77 -0.24
C ALA A 167 -18.02 7.94 -1.70
N GLN A 168 -17.74 9.09 -2.31
CA GLN A 168 -18.05 9.42 -3.70
C GLN A 168 -17.06 8.79 -4.69
N MET A 169 -15.91 8.32 -4.23
CA MET A 169 -14.86 7.77 -5.09
C MET A 169 -15.01 6.25 -5.18
N PRO A 170 -14.99 5.66 -6.38
CA PRO A 170 -14.88 4.22 -6.53
C PRO A 170 -13.49 3.76 -6.11
N PHE A 171 -13.41 2.61 -5.44
CA PHE A 171 -12.18 1.95 -5.02
C PHE A 171 -12.26 0.46 -5.38
N GLY A 172 -11.13 -0.13 -5.77
CA GLY A 172 -11.04 -1.54 -6.12
C GLY A 172 -9.82 -1.83 -6.98
N GLY A 173 -9.50 -3.11 -7.14
CA GLY A 173 -8.22 -3.52 -7.71
C GLY A 173 -8.15 -3.61 -9.24
N TYR A 174 -6.91 -3.57 -9.73
CA TYR A 174 -6.51 -4.17 -11.00
C TYR A 174 -5.93 -5.57 -10.73
N LYS A 175 -5.82 -6.39 -11.78
CA LYS A 175 -5.16 -7.70 -11.75
C LYS A 175 -5.70 -8.60 -10.63
N MET A 176 -4.85 -9.16 -9.77
CA MET A 176 -5.27 -10.04 -8.68
C MET A 176 -5.74 -9.29 -7.42
N SER A 177 -5.71 -7.95 -7.42
CA SER A 177 -6.21 -7.15 -6.28
C SER A 177 -7.74 -7.00 -6.24
N GLY A 178 -8.46 -7.57 -7.21
CA GLY A 178 -9.92 -7.62 -7.20
C GLY A 178 -10.55 -7.40 -8.58
N ILE A 179 -11.83 -7.72 -8.68
CA ILE A 179 -12.69 -7.52 -9.84
C ILE A 179 -13.90 -6.69 -9.37
N GLY A 180 -14.31 -5.69 -10.17
CA GLY A 180 -15.36 -4.74 -9.80
C GLY A 180 -14.85 -3.53 -9.02
N ARG A 181 -15.76 -2.68 -8.56
CA ARG A 181 -15.49 -1.49 -7.74
C ARG A 181 -16.51 -1.38 -6.61
N GLU A 182 -16.08 -0.80 -5.50
CA GLU A 182 -16.93 -0.41 -4.37
C GLU A 182 -16.87 1.11 -4.16
N GLY A 183 -17.91 1.70 -3.58
CA GLY A 183 -18.02 3.15 -3.42
C GLY A 183 -18.37 3.89 -4.72
N GLY A 184 -18.64 5.20 -4.60
CA GLY A 184 -19.08 6.02 -5.73
C GLY A 184 -20.35 5.50 -6.43
N GLU A 185 -20.61 6.04 -7.62
CA GLU A 185 -21.71 5.56 -8.47
C GLU A 185 -21.41 4.17 -9.07
N ASP A 186 -20.15 3.89 -9.39
CA ASP A 186 -19.75 2.63 -10.01
C ASP A 186 -20.02 1.42 -9.11
N GLY A 187 -19.85 1.56 -7.78
CA GLY A 187 -20.11 0.46 -6.85
C GLY A 187 -21.56 0.00 -6.81
N ILE A 188 -22.52 0.85 -7.17
CA ILE A 188 -23.94 0.49 -7.22
C ILE A 188 -24.22 -0.50 -8.35
N LYS A 189 -23.43 -0.45 -9.44
CA LYS A 189 -23.64 -1.29 -10.64
C LYS A 189 -23.52 -2.78 -10.32
N GLU A 190 -22.63 -3.16 -9.40
CA GLU A 190 -22.42 -4.55 -8.98
C GLU A 190 -23.59 -5.12 -8.15
N TYR A 191 -24.46 -4.25 -7.62
CA TYR A 191 -25.68 -4.64 -6.90
C TYR A 191 -26.94 -4.56 -7.77
N CYS A 192 -26.80 -4.23 -9.06
CA CYS A 192 -27.92 -4.08 -9.98
C CYS A 192 -28.10 -5.34 -10.85
N GLN A 193 -29.33 -5.88 -10.88
CA GLN A 193 -29.70 -6.91 -11.84
C GLN A 193 -30.48 -6.28 -13.01
N ILE A 194 -29.80 -6.07 -14.15
CA ILE A 194 -30.41 -5.44 -15.32
C ILE A 194 -31.42 -6.40 -15.97
N LYS A 195 -32.63 -5.88 -16.26
CA LYS A 195 -33.68 -6.58 -17.01
C LYS A 195 -34.13 -5.74 -18.19
N SER A 196 -33.90 -6.22 -19.40
CA SER A 196 -34.49 -5.64 -20.61
C SER A 196 -35.89 -6.21 -20.83
N VAL A 197 -36.86 -5.33 -21.09
CA VAL A 197 -38.22 -5.71 -21.47
C VAL A 197 -38.47 -5.22 -22.87
N VAL A 198 -38.82 -6.15 -23.78
CA VAL A 198 -39.04 -5.85 -25.20
C VAL A 198 -40.50 -6.16 -25.53
N ILE A 199 -41.22 -5.15 -26.02
CA ILE A 199 -42.64 -5.25 -26.38
C ILE A 199 -42.75 -5.03 -27.88
N ALA A 200 -43.37 -5.97 -28.59
CA ALA A 200 -43.71 -5.79 -30.00
C ALA A 200 -44.75 -4.67 -30.13
N ILE A 201 -44.48 -3.70 -31.00
CA ILE A 201 -45.41 -2.59 -31.29
C ILE A 201 -45.75 -2.56 -32.78
N PRO A 202 -46.96 -2.11 -33.15
CA PRO A 202 -47.38 -2.08 -34.56
C PRO A 202 -46.48 -1.20 -35.44
N GLN A 203 -46.02 -0.07 -34.91
CA GLN A 203 -45.10 0.84 -35.58
C GLN A 203 -44.34 1.67 -34.55
N LYS A 204 -43.00 1.70 -34.66
CA LYS A 204 -42.14 2.60 -33.87
C LYS A 204 -42.06 3.95 -34.58
N ASN A 205 -42.39 5.04 -33.88
CA ASN A 205 -42.08 6.40 -34.32
C ASN A 205 -40.90 6.95 -33.50
N ALA A 206 -40.16 7.92 -34.07
CA ALA A 206 -39.04 8.60 -33.42
C ALA A 206 -39.53 9.76 -32.54
#